data_AF-A0A7C1J366-F1
#
_entry.id   AF-A0A7C1J366-F1
#
_cell.length_a   1.000
_cell.length_b   1.000
_cell.length_c   1.000
_cell.angle_alpha   90.00
_cell.angle_beta   90.00
_cell.angle_gamma   90.00
#
_symmetry.space_group_name_H-M   'P 1'
#
loop_
_entity.id
_entity.type
_entity.pdbx_description
1 polymer ?
#
loop_
_entity_poly.entity_id
_entity_poly.type
_entity_poly.pdbx_seq_one_letter_code
_entity_poly.pdbx_strand_id
1 'polypeptide(L)'
;MTKTRSSSPMPRNQVFILDDGSVVVQWTEARVQDIQTGVYRNYSPKDFGRRLNDYELERLKEQGIIEEYNRSSVWLYALPEGERFQSQRILESTSNAARFYYLNTTLPEDYVDLLLEHLDRTGLSGMGAEVAVVDGVLAVTGENQTLFATLDEAEQALEFLLRDAPDWLSAVTVAFSDKPTFTQTDSDDFADEFPAIDLDALIAEQDGRAVEPPLQDDNNS
;
A
#
# COMPACT_ATOMS: atom_id res chain seq x y z
N MET A 1 -21.05 18.68 3.80
CA MET A 1 -19.97 17.76 3.38
C MET A 1 -18.70 18.19 4.09
N THR A 2 -18.39 17.57 5.23
CA THR A 2 -17.21 17.87 6.04
C THR A 2 -16.09 16.94 5.57
N LYS A 3 -15.14 17.49 4.81
CA LYS A 3 -13.97 16.77 4.30
C LYS A 3 -13.07 16.43 5.50
N THR A 4 -13.04 15.18 5.93
CA THR A 4 -12.19 14.73 7.04
C THR A 4 -10.73 14.82 6.57
N ARG A 5 -9.96 15.75 7.15
CA ARG A 5 -8.57 16.00 6.77
C ARG A 5 -7.69 14.91 7.39
N SER A 6 -6.92 14.20 6.57
CA SER A 6 -6.01 13.13 6.99
C SER A 6 -4.66 13.65 7.51
N SER A 7 -4.53 14.96 7.68
CA SER A 7 -3.28 15.63 8.04
C SER A 7 -3.25 16.02 9.52
N SER A 8 -2.09 15.84 10.14
CA SER A 8 -1.81 16.29 11.49
C SER A 8 -1.31 17.73 11.47
N PRO A 9 -1.95 18.67 12.19
CA PRO A 9 -1.47 20.04 12.27
C PRO A 9 -0.17 20.10 13.08
N MET A 10 0.89 20.60 12.46
CA MET A 10 2.17 20.89 13.11
C MET A 10 2.34 22.40 13.32
N PRO A 11 2.79 22.85 14.50
CA PRO A 11 3.20 24.23 14.71
C PRO A 11 4.24 24.67 13.67
N ARG A 12 3.99 25.81 13.02
CA ARG A 12 4.86 26.31 11.94
C ARG A 12 6.30 26.58 12.40
N ASN A 13 6.50 26.89 13.68
CA ASN A 13 7.83 27.07 14.26
C ASN A 13 8.62 25.76 14.45
N GLN A 14 7.96 24.60 14.38
CA GLN A 14 8.60 23.28 14.43
C GLN A 14 9.01 22.78 13.03
N VAL A 15 8.56 23.42 11.96
CA VAL A 15 8.98 23.09 10.59
C VAL A 15 9.99 24.13 10.12
N PHE A 16 11.22 23.70 9.85
CA PHE A 16 12.33 24.58 9.46
C PHE A 16 13.30 23.88 8.52
N ILE A 17 14.22 24.66 7.98
CA ILE A 17 15.28 24.22 7.08
C ILE A 17 16.58 24.17 7.87
N LEU A 18 17.29 23.05 7.78
CA LEU A 18 18.63 22.90 8.34
C LEU A 18 19.68 23.65 7.50
N ASP A 19 20.90 23.75 8.01
CA ASP A 19 22.03 24.37 7.31
C ASP A 19 22.41 23.64 6.00
N ASP A 20 22.17 22.33 5.93
CA ASP A 20 22.31 21.49 4.74
C ASP A 20 21.20 21.69 3.68
N GLY A 21 20.17 22.48 3.99
CA GLY A 21 19.03 22.73 3.11
C GLY A 21 17.89 21.73 3.22
N SER A 22 18.00 20.68 4.04
CA SER A 22 16.91 19.74 4.30
C SER A 22 15.77 20.41 5.05
N VAL A 23 14.54 20.12 4.62
CA VAL A 23 13.34 20.56 5.35
C VAL A 23 12.97 19.50 6.37
N VAL A 24 12.82 19.92 7.63
CA VAL A 24 12.59 19.01 8.75
C VAL A 24 11.44 19.47 9.64
N VAL A 25 10.86 18.52 10.38
CA VAL A 25 9.99 18.79 11.52
C VAL A 25 10.72 18.43 12.82
N GLN A 26 10.63 19.28 13.82
CA GLN A 26 11.22 19.07 15.14
C GLN A 26 10.23 18.41 16.10
N TRP A 27 10.60 17.24 16.61
CA TRP A 27 9.79 16.48 17.58
C TRP A 27 10.24 16.71 19.02
N THR A 28 11.55 16.83 19.24
CA THR A 28 12.14 17.11 20.55
C THR A 28 13.30 18.11 20.41
N GLU A 29 13.87 18.54 21.53
CA GLU A 29 15.01 19.47 21.53
C GLU A 29 16.25 18.96 20.78
N ALA A 30 16.40 17.63 20.67
CA ALA A 30 17.58 16.99 20.07
C ALA A 30 17.23 16.06 18.88
N ARG A 31 15.98 16.07 18.41
CA ARG A 31 15.52 15.16 17.36
C ARG A 31 14.61 15.85 16.35
N VAL A 32 14.97 15.70 15.08
CA VAL A 32 14.20 16.18 13.92
C VAL A 32 13.96 15.02 12.95
N GLN A 33 12.98 15.18 12.07
CA GLN A 33 12.66 14.25 11.02
C GLN A 33 12.63 14.99 9.68
N ASP A 34 13.31 14.45 8.69
CA ASP A 34 13.27 14.95 7.32
C ASP A 34 11.88 14.72 6.71
N ILE A 35 11.25 15.77 6.20
CA ILE A 35 9.86 15.65 5.73
C ILE A 35 9.72 14.96 4.38
N GLN A 36 10.80 14.88 3.60
CA GLN A 36 10.79 14.24 2.29
C GLN A 36 11.06 12.74 2.40
N THR A 37 12.00 12.36 3.26
CA THR A 37 12.47 10.98 3.42
C THR A 37 11.86 10.28 4.62
N GLY A 38 11.34 11.01 5.61
CA GLY A 38 10.86 10.47 6.87
C GLY A 38 11.96 10.06 7.85
N VAL A 39 13.24 10.23 7.48
CA VAL A 39 14.39 9.80 8.29
C VAL A 39 14.57 10.70 9.51
N TYR A 40 14.70 10.08 10.69
CA TYR A 40 15.06 10.78 11.91
C TYR A 40 16.56 11.03 11.99
N ARG A 41 16.91 12.21 12.50
CA ARG A 41 18.30 12.57 12.77
C ARG A 41 18.44 13.34 14.07
N ASN A 42 19.62 13.24 14.66
CA ASN A 42 20.00 14.07 15.80
C ASN A 42 20.04 15.53 15.35
N TYR A 43 19.60 16.42 16.23
CA TYR A 43 19.56 17.85 15.97
C TYR A 43 20.34 18.61 17.04
N SER A 44 21.19 19.51 16.59
CA SER A 44 21.83 20.53 17.39
C SER A 44 21.31 21.91 16.97
N PRO A 45 21.17 22.88 17.89
CA PRO A 45 20.84 24.26 17.53
C PRO A 45 21.79 24.91 16.50
N LYS A 46 22.99 24.35 16.30
CA LYS A 46 23.94 24.80 15.28
C LYS A 46 23.53 24.40 13.86
N ASP A 47 22.74 23.34 13.73
CA ASP A 47 22.27 22.80 12.46
C ASP A 47 21.04 23.59 11.96
N PHE A 48 20.51 24.50 12.78
CA PHE A 48 19.40 25.37 12.38
C PHE A 48 19.85 26.34 11.30
N GLY A 49 19.28 26.19 10.09
CA GLY A 49 19.49 27.14 9.00
C GLY A 49 18.54 28.32 9.11
N ARG A 50 17.26 28.10 8.77
CA ARG A 50 16.22 29.14 8.80
C ARG A 50 14.81 28.59 8.81
N ARG A 51 13.85 29.45 9.12
CA ARG A 51 12.41 29.13 9.02
C ARG A 51 11.93 29.09 7.56
N LEU A 52 10.88 28.32 7.30
CA LEU A 52 10.21 28.33 6.00
C LEU A 52 9.41 29.61 5.80
N ASN A 53 9.62 30.23 4.65
CA ASN A 53 8.76 31.29 4.17
C ASN A 53 7.51 30.72 3.46
N ASP A 54 6.54 31.59 3.17
CA ASP A 54 5.29 31.16 2.51
C ASP A 54 5.52 30.59 1.11
N TYR A 55 6.53 31.10 0.38
CA TYR A 55 6.86 30.60 -0.96
C TYR A 55 7.34 29.15 -0.92
N GLU A 56 8.12 28.77 0.09
CA GLU A 56 8.60 27.41 0.28
C GLU A 56 7.49 26.47 0.72
N LEU A 57 6.59 26.93 1.59
CA LEU A 57 5.41 26.17 1.96
C LEU A 57 4.51 25.92 0.75
N GLU A 58 4.30 26.91 -0.11
CA GLU A 58 3.53 26.70 -1.35
C GLU A 58 4.21 25.69 -2.27
N ARG A 59 5.55 25.73 -2.42
CA ARG A 59 6.27 24.69 -3.19
C ARG A 59 6.13 23.29 -2.60
N LEU A 60 6.20 23.15 -1.27
CA LEU A 60 5.98 21.86 -0.61
C LEU A 60 4.55 21.34 -0.80
N LYS A 61 3.59 22.26 -0.91
CA LYS A 61 2.18 21.93 -1.18
C LYS A 61 1.99 21.46 -2.62
N GLU A 62 2.60 22.15 -3.58
CA GLU A 62 2.64 21.74 -4.98
C GLU A 62 3.30 20.36 -5.17
N GLN A 63 4.29 20.04 -4.33
CA GLN A 63 4.95 18.73 -4.30
C GLN A 63 4.15 17.63 -3.59
N GLY A 64 2.99 17.94 -3.01
CA GLY A 64 2.18 16.97 -2.27
C GLY A 64 2.80 16.53 -0.93
N ILE A 65 3.72 17.31 -0.36
CA ILE A 65 4.33 17.04 0.95
C ILE A 65 3.48 17.63 2.08
N ILE A 66 2.88 18.80 1.84
CA ILE A 66 1.95 19.43 2.78
C ILE A 66 0.56 19.59 2.13
N GLU A 67 -0.49 19.46 2.91
CA GLU A 67 -1.88 19.63 2.45
C GLU A 67 -2.27 21.11 2.44
N GLU A 68 -1.99 21.80 3.55
CA GLU A 68 -2.37 23.20 3.77
C GLU A 68 -1.41 23.85 4.78
N TYR A 69 -1.34 25.17 4.79
CA TYR A 69 -0.65 25.91 5.84
C TYR A 69 -1.35 27.24 6.13
N ASN A 70 -1.10 27.77 7.31
CA ASN A 70 -1.50 29.11 7.69
C ASN A 70 -0.37 29.81 8.50
N ARG A 71 -0.71 30.87 9.22
CA ARG A 71 0.26 31.65 10.01
C ARG A 71 0.85 30.88 11.19
N SER A 72 0.10 29.97 11.79
CA SER A 72 0.50 29.25 13.01
C SER A 72 0.84 27.78 12.79
N SER A 73 0.32 27.18 11.73
CA SER A 73 0.26 25.74 11.56
C SER A 73 0.51 25.33 10.12
N VAL A 74 1.11 24.16 9.95
CA VAL A 74 1.34 23.47 8.68
C VAL A 74 0.74 22.08 8.81
N TRP A 75 -0.09 21.68 7.86
CA TRP A 75 -0.70 20.35 7.80
C TRP A 75 0.15 19.50 6.88
N LEU A 76 0.96 18.63 7.47
CA LEU A 76 1.79 17.68 6.72
C LEU A 76 0.91 16.51 6.29
N TYR A 77 1.09 16.02 5.05
CA TYR A 77 0.66 14.67 4.74
C TYR A 77 1.42 13.69 5.64
N ALA A 78 0.82 12.56 5.99
CA ALA A 78 1.40 11.63 6.95
C ALA A 78 2.87 11.37 6.59
N LEU A 79 3.77 11.85 7.46
CA LEU A 79 5.20 11.67 7.27
C LEU A 79 5.50 10.17 7.33
N PRO A 80 6.51 9.65 6.61
CA PRO A 80 7.01 8.31 6.83
C PRO A 80 7.66 8.30 8.22
N GLU A 81 6.87 8.09 9.28
CA GLU A 81 7.37 8.02 10.65
C GLU A 81 8.28 6.78 10.80
N GLY A 82 9.59 7.00 10.73
CA GLY A 82 10.58 6.06 11.24
C GLY A 82 10.33 5.71 12.71
N GLU A 83 9.95 4.47 12.96
CA GLU A 83 10.05 3.79 14.27
C GLU A 83 9.17 4.31 15.41
N ARG A 84 8.07 5.02 15.13
CA ARG A 84 6.94 5.12 16.09
C ARG A 84 5.69 4.36 15.68
N PHE A 85 5.63 3.90 14.43
CA PHE A 85 4.67 2.91 13.97
C PHE A 85 5.39 1.61 13.58
N GLN A 86 5.82 0.83 14.57
CA GLN A 86 5.88 -0.63 14.39
C GLN A 86 4.48 -1.26 14.46
N SER A 87 3.43 -0.45 14.41
CA SER A 87 2.04 -0.87 14.27
C SER A 87 1.37 0.15 13.34
N GLN A 88 1.38 -0.18 12.04
CA GLN A 88 0.24 -0.02 11.14
C GLN A 88 -0.70 1.17 11.41
N ARG A 89 -0.75 2.17 10.52
CA ARG A 89 -1.94 3.06 10.37
C ARG A 89 -1.86 4.15 9.29
N ILE A 90 -1.29 3.92 8.10
CA ILE A 90 -1.66 4.79 6.95
C ILE A 90 -1.82 3.96 5.68
N LEU A 91 -2.79 3.05 5.72
CA LEU A 91 -3.57 2.72 4.52
C LEU A 91 -5.03 2.40 4.84
N GLU A 92 -5.53 2.70 6.04
CA GLU A 92 -6.91 2.34 6.44
C GLU A 92 -7.92 3.49 6.27
N SER A 93 -7.49 4.75 6.16
CA SER A 93 -8.43 5.89 6.20
C SER A 93 -8.95 6.37 4.84
N THR A 94 -8.51 5.78 3.73
CA THR A 94 -8.97 6.18 2.37
C THR A 94 -9.91 5.17 1.70
N SER A 95 -10.14 4.01 2.30
CA SER A 95 -11.13 3.05 1.82
C SER A 95 -12.04 2.70 2.98
N ASN A 96 -13.27 3.21 2.97
CA ASN A 96 -14.37 2.78 3.83
C ASN A 96 -14.83 1.34 3.51
N ALA A 97 -13.91 0.52 3.00
CA ALA A 97 -14.09 -0.88 2.64
C ALA A 97 -13.65 -1.71 3.84
N ALA A 98 -14.51 -2.62 4.29
CA ALA A 98 -14.14 -3.59 5.30
C ALA A 98 -13.00 -4.44 4.73
N ARG A 99 -11.83 -4.38 5.36
CA ARG A 99 -10.69 -5.24 5.04
C ARG A 99 -10.67 -6.40 6.00
N PHE A 100 -10.35 -7.56 5.45
CA PHE A 100 -10.14 -8.77 6.20
C PHE A 100 -8.74 -9.30 5.93
N TYR A 101 -8.16 -9.99 6.90
CA TYR A 101 -6.76 -10.35 6.91
C TYR A 101 -6.58 -11.87 6.95
N TYR A 102 -5.47 -12.35 6.42
CA TYR A 102 -5.09 -13.78 6.45
C TYR A 102 -3.58 -13.92 6.42
N LEU A 103 -3.08 -15.11 6.78
CA LEU A 103 -1.65 -15.39 6.69
C LEU A 103 -1.38 -16.07 5.36
N ASN A 104 -0.65 -15.40 4.49
CA ASN A 104 -0.16 -16.00 3.26
C ASN A 104 1.15 -16.73 3.52
N THR A 105 1.22 -18.00 3.15
CA THR A 105 2.47 -18.76 3.18
C THR A 105 3.08 -18.81 1.77
N THR A 106 4.28 -19.39 1.62
CA THR A 106 4.83 -19.76 0.31
C THR A 106 4.76 -21.27 0.05
N LEU A 107 3.97 -21.99 0.84
CA LEU A 107 3.92 -23.44 0.82
C LEU A 107 2.92 -23.94 -0.22
N PRO A 108 3.28 -24.95 -1.03
CA PRO A 108 2.34 -25.58 -1.94
C PRO A 108 1.34 -26.44 -1.18
N GLU A 109 0.26 -26.84 -1.85
CA GLU A 109 -0.83 -27.65 -1.30
C GLU A 109 -0.38 -29.00 -0.69
N ASP A 110 0.77 -29.54 -1.12
CA ASP A 110 1.34 -30.77 -0.56
C ASP A 110 1.67 -30.66 0.95
N TYR A 111 1.78 -29.44 1.49
CA TYR A 111 2.12 -29.18 2.88
C TYR A 111 0.90 -28.98 3.79
N VAL A 112 -0.33 -29.19 3.29
CA VAL A 112 -1.58 -28.99 4.07
C VAL A 112 -1.54 -29.76 5.38
N ASP A 113 -1.25 -31.06 5.32
CA ASP A 113 -1.27 -31.94 6.51
C ASP A 113 -0.25 -31.50 7.56
N LEU A 114 0.95 -31.11 7.11
CA LEU A 114 2.01 -30.61 7.98
C LEU A 114 1.66 -29.26 8.61
N LEU A 115 1.00 -28.38 7.86
CA LEU A 115 0.54 -27.09 8.37
C LEU A 115 -0.59 -27.25 9.38
N LEU A 116 -1.55 -28.16 9.13
CA LEU A 116 -2.62 -28.49 10.07
C LEU A 116 -2.07 -29.08 11.38
N GLU A 117 -1.13 -30.02 11.32
CA GLU A 117 -0.47 -30.55 12.51
C GLU A 117 0.24 -29.44 13.31
N HIS A 118 0.85 -28.49 12.61
CA HIS A 118 1.51 -27.36 13.24
C HIS A 118 0.52 -26.38 13.89
N LEU A 119 -0.62 -26.08 13.26
CA LEU A 119 -1.68 -25.26 13.84
C LEU A 119 -2.27 -25.89 15.10
N ASP A 120 -2.44 -27.21 15.12
CA ASP A 120 -2.92 -27.92 16.31
C ASP A 120 -1.91 -27.83 17.45
N ARG A 121 -0.62 -28.05 17.15
CA ARG A 121 0.46 -27.98 18.13
C ARG A 121 0.64 -26.59 18.74
N THR A 122 0.47 -25.54 17.94
CA THR A 122 0.58 -24.14 18.38
C THR A 122 -0.69 -23.66 19.10
N GLY A 123 -1.77 -24.44 19.07
CA GLY A 123 -3.06 -24.10 19.67
C GLY A 123 -3.92 -23.16 18.82
N LEU A 124 -3.45 -22.81 17.62
CA LEU A 124 -4.16 -21.95 16.67
C LEU A 124 -5.46 -22.59 16.18
N SER A 125 -5.49 -23.90 15.99
CA SER A 125 -6.72 -24.64 15.66
C SER A 125 -7.80 -24.47 16.73
N GLY A 126 -7.41 -24.34 18.00
CA GLY A 126 -8.32 -24.06 19.12
C GLY A 126 -8.87 -22.62 19.13
N MET A 127 -8.22 -21.70 18.42
CA MET A 127 -8.69 -20.33 18.18
C MET A 127 -9.55 -20.22 16.92
N GLY A 128 -9.83 -21.35 16.25
CA GLY A 128 -10.58 -21.41 15.00
C GLY A 128 -9.74 -21.16 13.76
N ALA A 129 -8.40 -21.22 13.83
CA ALA A 129 -7.58 -21.06 12.63
C ALA A 129 -7.71 -22.29 11.71
N GLU A 130 -7.90 -22.05 10.42
CA GLU A 130 -8.04 -23.08 9.39
C GLU A 130 -7.04 -22.85 8.25
N VAL A 131 -6.84 -23.87 7.41
CA VAL A 131 -5.97 -23.78 6.22
C VAL A 131 -6.84 -23.75 4.98
N ALA A 132 -6.56 -22.79 4.09
CA ALA A 132 -7.18 -22.67 2.78
C ALA A 132 -6.11 -22.72 1.69
N VAL A 133 -6.46 -23.20 0.50
CA VAL A 133 -5.60 -23.13 -0.69
C VAL A 133 -6.04 -21.94 -1.54
N VAL A 134 -5.12 -21.01 -1.79
CA VAL A 134 -5.33 -19.80 -2.58
C VAL A 134 -4.27 -19.75 -3.67
N ASP A 135 -4.70 -19.79 -4.93
CA ASP A 135 -3.81 -19.79 -6.10
C ASP A 135 -2.68 -20.85 -6.05
N GLY A 136 -3.00 -22.04 -5.52
CA GLY A 136 -2.05 -23.15 -5.38
C GLY A 136 -1.08 -23.04 -4.20
N VAL A 137 -1.27 -22.05 -3.33
CA VAL A 137 -0.44 -21.79 -2.14
C VAL A 137 -1.31 -21.84 -0.89
N LEU A 138 -0.73 -22.24 0.24
CA LEU A 138 -1.46 -22.32 1.50
C LEU A 138 -1.60 -20.96 2.17
N ALA A 139 -2.80 -20.71 2.65
CA ALA A 139 -3.15 -19.57 3.49
C ALA A 139 -3.74 -20.08 4.81
N VAL A 140 -3.48 -19.35 5.90
CA VAL A 140 -4.13 -19.58 7.19
C VAL A 140 -5.21 -18.52 7.38
N THR A 141 -6.43 -18.98 7.64
CA THR A 141 -7.63 -18.19 7.87
C THR A 141 -8.14 -18.37 9.29
N GLY A 142 -9.17 -17.61 9.67
CA GLY A 142 -9.98 -17.86 10.85
C GLY A 142 -11.07 -18.92 10.61
N GLU A 143 -12.06 -18.94 11.50
CA GLU A 143 -13.05 -20.00 11.63
C GLU A 143 -13.95 -20.10 10.39
N ASN A 144 -14.25 -21.31 9.92
CA ASN A 144 -15.08 -21.54 8.73
C ASN A 144 -14.56 -20.83 7.47
N GLN A 145 -13.24 -20.83 7.27
CA GLN A 145 -12.54 -20.13 6.18
C GLN A 145 -12.79 -18.60 6.13
N THR A 146 -13.26 -18.01 7.24
CA THR A 146 -13.40 -16.56 7.33
C THR A 146 -12.05 -15.90 7.57
N LEU A 147 -11.84 -14.75 6.97
CA LEU A 147 -10.63 -13.97 7.16
C LEU A 147 -10.71 -13.18 8.48
N PHE A 148 -9.56 -12.95 9.13
CA PHE A 148 -9.48 -12.20 10.37
C PHE A 148 -10.06 -10.79 10.19
N ALA A 149 -10.93 -10.38 11.11
CA ALA A 149 -11.66 -9.12 10.99
C ALA A 149 -10.77 -7.91 11.30
N THR A 150 -9.73 -8.13 12.09
CA THR A 150 -8.76 -7.11 12.44
C THR A 150 -7.34 -7.56 12.16
N LEU A 151 -6.48 -6.57 11.96
CA LEU A 151 -5.07 -6.83 11.70
C LEU A 151 -4.33 -7.31 12.97
N ASP A 152 -4.75 -6.85 14.14
CA ASP A 152 -4.26 -7.32 15.44
C ASP A 152 -4.52 -8.84 15.64
N GLU A 153 -5.66 -9.36 15.15
CA GLU A 153 -5.97 -10.79 15.17
C GLU A 153 -5.03 -11.58 14.26
N ALA A 154 -4.78 -11.08 13.05
CA ALA A 154 -3.88 -11.72 12.10
C ALA A 154 -2.41 -11.70 12.59
N GLU A 155 -1.94 -10.60 13.18
CA GLU A 155 -0.59 -10.54 13.75
C GLU A 155 -0.43 -11.46 14.96
N GLN A 156 -1.44 -11.53 15.84
CA GLN A 156 -1.43 -12.52 16.92
C GLN A 156 -1.35 -13.94 16.37
N ALA A 157 -2.15 -14.25 15.35
CA ALA A 157 -2.11 -15.56 14.71
C ALA A 157 -0.72 -15.86 14.10
N LEU A 158 -0.09 -14.86 13.47
CA LEU A 158 1.27 -14.97 12.94
C LEU A 158 2.29 -15.22 14.06
N GLU A 159 2.21 -14.50 15.17
CA GLU A 159 3.11 -14.69 16.32
C GLU A 159 2.98 -16.09 16.90
N PHE A 160 1.75 -16.61 17.06
CA PHE A 160 1.51 -17.98 17.50
C PHE A 160 2.08 -19.01 16.52
N LEU A 161 1.92 -18.77 15.22
CA LEU A 161 2.42 -19.64 14.16
C LEU A 161 3.96 -19.65 14.12
N LEU A 162 4.60 -18.50 14.35
CA LEU A 162 6.06 -18.37 14.27
C LEU A 162 6.79 -18.79 15.55
N ARG A 163 6.10 -18.91 16.68
CA ARG A 163 6.70 -19.20 17.99
C ARG A 163 7.56 -20.47 18.01
N ASP A 164 7.09 -21.52 17.35
CA ASP A 164 7.80 -22.80 17.19
C ASP A 164 7.94 -23.16 15.69
N ALA A 165 8.09 -22.13 14.84
CA ALA A 165 8.09 -22.30 13.40
C ALA A 165 9.24 -23.23 12.94
N PRO A 166 8.91 -24.32 12.22
CA PRO A 166 9.91 -25.13 11.57
C PRO A 166 10.51 -24.40 10.35
N ASP A 167 11.71 -24.81 9.93
CA ASP A 167 12.45 -24.16 8.82
C ASP A 167 11.67 -24.06 7.51
N TRP A 168 10.72 -24.98 7.28
CA TRP A 168 9.85 -24.96 6.10
C TRP A 168 8.82 -23.83 6.12
N LEU A 169 8.52 -23.26 7.29
CA LEU A 169 7.56 -22.16 7.49
C LEU A 169 8.26 -20.79 7.58
N SER A 170 9.33 -20.60 6.81
CA SER A 170 10.22 -19.43 6.92
C SER A 170 9.69 -18.16 6.26
N ALA A 171 8.65 -18.25 5.43
CA ALA A 171 8.09 -17.13 4.69
C ALA A 171 6.57 -17.08 4.83
N VAL A 172 6.10 -16.72 6.03
CA VAL A 172 4.68 -16.38 6.27
C VAL A 172 4.54 -14.88 6.43
N THR A 173 3.54 -14.30 5.77
CA THR A 173 3.27 -12.87 5.75
C THR A 173 1.78 -12.61 5.97
N VAL A 174 1.44 -11.46 6.55
CA VAL A 174 0.03 -11.03 6.63
C VAL A 174 -0.38 -10.40 5.31
N ALA A 175 -1.47 -10.88 4.74
CA ALA A 175 -2.11 -10.33 3.55
C ALA A 175 -3.55 -9.88 3.88
N PHE A 176 -4.17 -9.13 2.97
CA PHE A 176 -5.53 -8.63 3.14
C PHE A 176 -6.39 -8.88 1.90
N SER A 177 -7.70 -8.89 2.11
CA SER A 177 -8.74 -9.01 1.08
C SER A 177 -9.92 -8.12 1.44
N ASP A 178 -10.64 -7.64 0.42
CA ASP A 178 -11.88 -6.89 0.60
C ASP A 178 -13.10 -7.81 0.78
N LYS A 179 -12.93 -9.13 0.63
CA LYS A 179 -13.98 -10.14 0.85
C LYS A 179 -13.73 -10.86 2.18
N PRO A 180 -14.77 -11.17 2.98
CA PRO A 180 -14.64 -11.82 4.29
C PRO A 180 -14.24 -13.29 4.24
N THR A 181 -14.25 -13.92 3.07
CA THR A 181 -14.04 -15.36 2.90
C THR A 181 -13.33 -15.57 1.57
N PHE A 182 -12.45 -16.57 1.50
CA PHE A 182 -12.01 -17.07 0.21
C PHE A 182 -13.19 -17.74 -0.49
N THR A 183 -13.67 -17.15 -1.57
CA THR A 183 -14.48 -17.88 -2.52
C THR A 183 -13.49 -18.71 -3.31
N GLN A 184 -13.48 -20.03 -3.08
CA GLN A 184 -12.73 -20.96 -3.92
C GLN A 184 -13.22 -20.69 -5.35
N THR A 185 -12.41 -19.96 -6.10
CA THR A 185 -12.75 -19.62 -7.48
C THR A 185 -12.45 -20.90 -8.21
N ASP A 186 -13.49 -21.71 -8.43
CA ASP A 186 -13.42 -22.80 -9.39
C ASP A 186 -12.81 -22.19 -10.65
N SER A 187 -11.63 -22.67 -11.00
CA SER A 187 -10.78 -22.18 -12.09
C SER A 187 -11.41 -22.30 -13.48
N ASP A 188 -12.70 -22.59 -13.56
CA ASP A 188 -13.48 -22.74 -14.80
C ASP A 188 -14.15 -21.44 -15.27
N ASP A 189 -14.33 -20.42 -14.42
CA ASP A 189 -15.14 -19.22 -14.78
C ASP A 189 -14.37 -18.07 -15.45
N PHE A 190 -13.04 -18.18 -15.62
CA PHE A 190 -12.23 -17.14 -16.31
C PHE A 190 -12.01 -17.40 -17.81
N ALA A 191 -12.61 -18.45 -18.38
CA ALA A 191 -12.40 -18.81 -19.79
C ALA A 191 -13.25 -18.01 -20.81
N ASP A 192 -14.29 -17.30 -20.40
CA ASP A 192 -15.33 -16.82 -21.35
C ASP A 192 -15.45 -15.29 -21.55
N GLU A 193 -14.60 -14.45 -20.96
CA GLU A 193 -14.76 -12.98 -21.08
C GLU A 193 -13.52 -12.19 -21.52
N PHE A 194 -12.71 -12.78 -22.40
CA PHE A 194 -11.90 -11.97 -23.33
C PHE A 194 -12.56 -12.02 -24.71
N PRO A 195 -13.18 -10.93 -25.19
CA PRO A 195 -13.57 -10.87 -26.59
C PRO A 195 -12.28 -11.05 -27.40
N ALA A 196 -12.21 -12.14 -28.18
CA ALA A 196 -11.11 -12.41 -29.07
C ALA A 196 -10.84 -11.15 -29.89
N ILE A 197 -9.70 -10.51 -29.66
CA ILE A 197 -9.26 -9.37 -30.44
C ILE A 197 -9.05 -9.91 -31.86
N ASP A 198 -9.98 -9.56 -32.75
CA ASP A 198 -9.91 -9.92 -34.16
C ASP A 198 -8.75 -9.15 -34.79
N LEU A 199 -7.60 -9.81 -34.86
CA LEU A 199 -6.35 -9.27 -35.38
C LEU A 199 -6.49 -8.82 -36.84
N ASP A 200 -7.43 -9.38 -37.62
CA ASP A 200 -7.66 -8.97 -39.00
C ASP A 200 -8.35 -7.60 -39.08
N ALA A 201 -9.19 -7.24 -38.11
CA ALA A 201 -9.83 -5.93 -38.04
C ALA A 201 -8.82 -4.80 -37.74
N LEU A 202 -7.79 -5.10 -36.93
CA LEU A 202 -6.74 -4.14 -36.56
C LEU A 202 -5.75 -3.86 -37.70
N ILE A 203 -5.51 -4.83 -38.58
CA ILE A 203 -4.63 -4.66 -39.76
C ILE A 203 -5.34 -3.85 -40.85
N ALA A 204 -6.64 -4.05 -41.04
CA ALA A 204 -7.42 -3.33 -42.05
C ALA A 204 -7.51 -1.81 -41.78
N GLU A 205 -7.38 -1.38 -40.53
CA GLU A 205 -7.47 0.03 -40.13
C GLU A 205 -6.16 0.82 -40.36
N GLN A 206 -5.02 0.15 -40.58
CA GLN A 206 -3.75 0.82 -40.89
C GLN A 206 -3.49 1.08 -42.38
N ASP A 207 -4.23 0.45 -43.30
CA ASP A 207 -3.98 0.58 -44.75
C ASP A 207 -4.89 1.63 -45.45
N GLY A 208 -5.56 2.47 -44.66
CA GLY A 208 -6.55 3.44 -45.12
C GLY A 208 -6.03 4.86 -45.37
N ARG A 209 -5.61 5.13 -46.62
CA ARG A 209 -5.76 6.41 -47.37
C ARG A 209 -4.70 7.54 -47.22
N ALA A 210 -3.83 7.60 -48.22
CA ALA A 210 -3.59 8.83 -49.01
C ALA A 210 -3.38 8.44 -50.48
N VAL A 211 -4.47 8.37 -51.25
CA VAL A 211 -4.41 8.31 -52.72
C VAL A 211 -4.77 9.72 -53.21
N GLU A 212 -3.75 10.47 -53.62
CA GLU A 212 -3.89 11.72 -54.36
C GLU A 212 -4.68 11.49 -55.65
N PRO A 213 -5.66 12.36 -55.99
CA PRO A 213 -6.26 12.34 -57.31
C PRO A 213 -5.30 12.95 -58.36
N PRO A 214 -5.30 12.44 -59.61
CA PRO A 214 -4.40 12.93 -60.64
C PRO A 214 -4.83 14.32 -61.16
N LEU A 215 -3.82 15.13 -61.46
CA LEU A 215 -3.90 16.43 -62.12
C LEU A 215 -4.70 16.34 -63.43
N GLN A 216 -5.72 17.19 -63.56
CA GLN A 216 -6.37 17.44 -64.85
C GLN A 216 -5.51 18.42 -65.65
N ASP A 217 -4.99 17.94 -66.79
CA ASP A 217 -4.38 18.77 -67.82
C ASP A 217 -5.44 19.63 -68.50
N ASP A 218 -5.29 20.95 -68.36
CA ASP A 218 -5.98 21.94 -69.18
C ASP A 218 -5.46 21.87 -70.61
N ASN A 219 -6.23 21.25 -71.48
CA ASN A 219 -6.05 21.32 -72.93
C ASN A 219 -7.40 21.50 -73.62
N ASN A 220 -7.58 22.69 -74.21
CA ASN A 220 -7.95 22.91 -75.62
C ASN A 220 -9.19 23.79 -75.88
N SER A 221 -8.90 24.84 -76.68
CA SER A 221 -9.75 25.64 -77.59
C SER A 221 -10.59 26.79 -77.05
#